data_AF-A0A162QPU1-F1
#
_entry.id   AF-A0A162QPU1-F1
#
_cell.length_a   1.000
_cell.length_b   1.000
_cell.length_c   1.000
_cell.angle_alpha   90.00
_cell.angle_beta   90.00
_cell.angle_gamma   90.00
#
_symmetry.space_group_name_H-M   'P 1'
#
loop_
_entity.id
_entity.type
_entity.pdbx_description
1 polymer ?
#
loop_
_entity_poly.entity_id
_entity_poly.type
_entity_poly.pdbx_seq_one_letter_code
_entity_poly.pdbx_strand_id
1 'polypeptide(L)'
;MGTVRQKRAAKNTNKNTRRTADRHRKRVTIHGNSIIKANWDKKLTLRQNYEKLGLLTSLNGESGGREKKMPDPKPTAANNSTEPKELKELTEDDIEEIKKSLGPGEGLIQRDDDGNVVRIIVGEQKTHDEILDAEVAPVEAKTDVVRALEAQAANAFHREKHQSEFETDWIQKLINKHGEDYKAMFWDKELNVYQQTAAQLKKKCQKYLSKK
;
A
#
# COMPACT_ATOMS: atom_id res chain seq x y z
N MET A 1 -37.13 -18.05 -32.91
CA MET A 1 -38.49 -17.47 -32.96
C MET A 1 -38.55 -16.26 -32.02
N GLY A 2 -38.73 -15.04 -32.53
CA GLY A 2 -38.80 -13.84 -31.69
C GLY A 2 -40.18 -13.69 -31.01
N THR A 3 -40.21 -13.10 -29.81
CA THR A 3 -41.45 -12.86 -29.07
C THR A 3 -42.37 -11.88 -29.82
N VAL A 4 -43.68 -11.90 -29.55
CA VAL A 4 -44.67 -10.98 -30.17
C VAL A 4 -44.25 -9.51 -29.98
N ARG A 5 -43.69 -9.18 -28.82
CA ARG A 5 -43.12 -7.86 -28.51
C ARG A 5 -41.94 -7.50 -29.41
N GLN A 6 -41.00 -8.42 -29.64
CA GLN A 6 -39.87 -8.21 -30.54
C GLN A 6 -40.34 -8.01 -32.00
N LYS A 7 -41.35 -8.77 -32.45
CA LYS A 7 -41.93 -8.64 -33.78
C LYS A 7 -42.62 -7.28 -34.00
N ARG A 8 -43.35 -6.76 -33.00
CA ARG A 8 -43.96 -5.41 -33.05
C ARG A 8 -42.89 -4.31 -33.04
N ALA A 9 -41.84 -4.45 -32.24
CA ALA A 9 -40.75 -3.50 -32.20
C ALA A 9 -39.99 -3.39 -33.54
N ALA A 10 -39.83 -4.50 -34.27
CA ALA A 10 -39.19 -4.52 -35.58
C ALA A 10 -40.04 -3.87 -36.70
N LYS A 11 -41.37 -3.84 -36.54
CA LYS A 11 -42.30 -3.21 -37.50
C LYS A 11 -42.52 -1.71 -37.27
N ASN A 12 -41.99 -1.16 -36.17
CA ASN A 12 -42.15 0.26 -35.85
C ASN A 12 -41.32 1.13 -36.79
N THR A 13 -41.89 2.22 -37.31
CA THR A 13 -41.24 3.17 -38.24
C THR A 13 -40.17 4.03 -37.57
N ASN A 14 -40.21 4.14 -36.23
CA ASN A 14 -39.18 4.82 -35.45
C ASN A 14 -37.88 4.03 -35.45
N LYS A 15 -36.76 4.67 -35.82
CA LYS A 15 -35.43 4.06 -35.83
C LYS A 15 -35.07 3.55 -34.43
N ASN A 16 -34.94 2.24 -34.28
CA ASN A 16 -34.45 1.64 -33.04
C ASN A 16 -32.96 1.99 -32.86
N THR A 17 -32.64 2.89 -31.93
CA THR A 17 -31.25 3.26 -31.63
C THR A 17 -30.57 2.12 -30.87
N ARG A 18 -29.91 1.23 -31.62
CA ARG A 18 -29.06 0.20 -31.01
C ARG A 18 -27.83 0.88 -30.40
N ARG A 19 -27.82 1.08 -29.09
CA ARG A 19 -26.60 1.43 -28.36
C ARG A 19 -25.65 0.23 -28.47
N THR A 20 -24.59 0.35 -29.26
CA THR A 20 -23.53 -0.65 -29.35
C THR A 20 -22.73 -0.62 -28.06
N ALA A 21 -23.11 -1.48 -27.10
CA ALA A 21 -22.50 -1.55 -25.77
C ALA A 21 -20.99 -1.83 -25.79
N ASP A 22 -20.46 -2.33 -26.91
CA ASP A 22 -19.05 -2.70 -27.07
C ASP A 22 -18.11 -1.53 -27.39
N ARG A 23 -18.60 -0.28 -27.47
CA ARG A 23 -17.73 0.89 -27.70
C ARG A 23 -16.72 1.13 -26.56
N HIS A 24 -17.03 0.66 -25.35
CA HIS A 24 -16.18 0.81 -24.16
C HIS A 24 -15.11 -0.28 -24.01
N ARG A 25 -15.15 -1.36 -24.80
CA ARG A 25 -14.17 -2.44 -24.74
C ARG A 25 -12.77 -2.05 -25.22
N LYS A 26 -12.58 -0.85 -25.77
CA LYS A 26 -11.37 -0.56 -26.55
C LYS A 26 -10.27 0.13 -25.77
N ARG A 27 -10.49 1.20 -25.00
CA ARG A 27 -9.35 1.95 -24.41
C ARG A 27 -9.79 2.72 -23.17
N VAL A 28 -9.35 2.27 -21.99
CA VAL A 28 -9.65 2.96 -20.71
C VAL A 28 -8.83 4.25 -20.63
N THR A 29 -9.52 5.36 -20.35
CA THR A 29 -8.86 6.63 -20.04
C THR A 29 -8.78 6.76 -18.53
N ILE A 30 -7.60 7.09 -18.00
CA ILE A 30 -7.40 7.34 -16.57
C ILE A 30 -7.93 8.74 -16.23
N HIS A 31 -8.75 8.83 -15.17
CA HIS A 31 -9.39 10.08 -14.75
C HIS A 31 -8.86 10.62 -13.41
N GLY A 32 -8.15 9.81 -12.61
CA GLY A 32 -7.68 10.18 -11.28
C GLY A 32 -6.49 11.13 -11.31
N ASN A 33 -5.26 10.60 -11.34
CA ASN A 33 -4.06 11.42 -11.32
C ASN A 33 -3.71 11.98 -12.72
N SER A 34 -3.51 13.29 -12.82
CA SER A 34 -3.09 13.99 -14.04
C SER A 34 -1.73 13.52 -14.55
N ILE A 35 -0.77 13.25 -13.66
CA ILE A 35 0.58 12.76 -13.97
C ILE A 35 0.51 11.39 -14.66
N ILE A 36 -0.29 10.48 -14.10
CA ILE A 36 -0.50 9.14 -14.69
C ILE A 36 -1.23 9.26 -16.01
N LYS A 37 -2.27 10.11 -16.09
CA LYS A 37 -3.07 10.33 -17.30
C LYS A 37 -2.21 10.84 -18.46
N ALA A 38 -1.27 11.76 -18.21
CA ALA A 38 -0.37 12.30 -19.23
C ALA A 38 0.55 11.22 -19.80
N ASN A 39 1.03 10.30 -18.95
CA ASN A 39 1.95 9.23 -19.32
C ASN A 39 1.25 7.91 -19.69
N TRP A 40 -0.08 7.92 -19.86
CA TRP A 40 -0.87 6.72 -20.14
C TRP A 40 -0.99 6.45 -21.64
N ASP A 41 -0.33 5.39 -22.12
CA ASP A 41 -0.49 4.96 -23.52
C ASP A 41 -1.74 4.06 -23.65
N LYS A 42 -2.73 4.54 -24.40
CA LYS A 42 -3.96 3.78 -24.65
C LYS A 42 -3.68 2.50 -25.45
N LYS A 43 -2.61 2.43 -26.24
CA LYS A 43 -2.30 1.26 -27.08
C LYS A 43 -1.78 0.07 -26.28
N LEU A 44 -1.14 0.33 -25.14
CA LEU A 44 -0.56 -0.70 -24.27
C LEU A 44 -1.62 -1.29 -23.34
N THR A 45 -1.34 -2.50 -22.84
CA THR A 45 -2.17 -3.09 -21.79
C THR A 45 -1.97 -2.34 -20.47
N LEU A 46 -2.93 -2.47 -19.55
CA LEU A 46 -2.81 -1.88 -18.20
C LEU A 46 -1.48 -2.27 -17.56
N ARG A 47 -1.11 -3.54 -17.68
CA ARG A 47 0.10 -4.07 -17.08
C ARG A 47 1.37 -3.48 -17.68
N GLN A 48 1.47 -3.43 -19.00
CA GLN A 48 2.61 -2.85 -19.70
C GLN A 48 2.74 -1.34 -19.40
N ASN A 49 1.64 -0.63 -19.22
CA ASN A 49 1.67 0.78 -18.80
C ASN A 49 2.23 0.94 -17.39
N TYR A 50 1.70 0.22 -16.41
CA TYR A 50 2.19 0.32 -15.03
C TYR A 50 3.67 -0.06 -14.92
N GLU A 51 4.09 -1.12 -15.62
CA GLU A 51 5.50 -1.50 -15.72
C GLU A 51 6.35 -0.39 -16.34
N LYS A 52 5.90 0.24 -17.43
CA LYS A 52 6.57 1.40 -18.03
C LYS A 52 6.65 2.59 -17.08
N LEU A 53 5.61 2.83 -16.29
CA LEU A 53 5.59 3.88 -15.27
C LEU A 53 6.49 3.54 -14.09
N GLY A 54 6.92 2.29 -13.91
CA GLY A 54 7.66 1.82 -12.73
C GLY A 54 6.76 1.49 -11.53
N LEU A 55 5.45 1.33 -11.77
CA LEU A 55 4.45 1.00 -10.76
C LEU A 55 4.09 -0.49 -10.81
N LEU A 56 3.70 -1.03 -9.66
CA LEU A 56 3.23 -2.40 -9.56
C LEU A 56 1.75 -2.52 -9.96
N THR A 57 1.37 -3.62 -10.62
CA THR A 57 0.00 -3.89 -11.06
C THR A 57 -0.81 -4.71 -10.05
N SER A 58 -0.16 -5.68 -9.40
CA SER A 58 -0.75 -6.55 -8.39
C SER A 58 0.24 -6.82 -7.26
N LEU A 59 -0.25 -6.84 -6.03
CA LEU A 59 0.58 -7.00 -4.82
C LEU A 59 1.01 -8.45 -4.58
N ASN A 60 0.08 -9.40 -4.70
CA ASN A 60 0.27 -10.79 -4.26
C ASN A 60 0.85 -11.71 -5.34
N GLY A 61 1.75 -11.19 -6.17
CA GLY A 61 2.22 -11.89 -7.36
C GLY A 61 1.13 -12.02 -8.43
N GLU A 62 1.44 -12.73 -9.50
CA GLU A 62 0.51 -12.97 -10.60
C GLU A 62 0.37 -14.47 -10.83
N SER A 63 -0.87 -14.92 -11.05
CA SER A 63 -1.11 -16.28 -11.51
C SER A 63 -0.86 -16.37 -13.02
N GLY A 64 -0.09 -17.37 -13.45
CA GLY A 64 0.23 -17.61 -14.85
C GLY A 64 1.53 -16.97 -15.35
N GLY A 65 1.76 -17.04 -16.66
CA GLY A 65 2.98 -16.54 -17.30
C GLY A 65 2.97 -15.04 -17.59
N ARG A 66 4.16 -14.43 -17.65
CA ARG A 66 4.39 -13.04 -18.05
C ARG A 66 4.85 -12.96 -19.51
N GLU A 67 4.45 -11.92 -20.24
CA GLU A 67 4.99 -11.64 -21.57
C GLU A 67 6.46 -11.20 -21.46
N LYS A 68 7.38 -11.91 -22.12
CA LYS A 68 8.80 -11.52 -22.22
C LYS A 68 9.00 -10.79 -23.55
N LYS A 69 9.13 -9.45 -23.53
CA LYS A 69 9.31 -8.64 -24.76
C LYS A 69 10.66 -8.87 -25.44
N MET A 70 11.68 -9.23 -24.67
CA MET A 70 12.99 -9.69 -25.13
C MET A 70 13.33 -10.92 -24.28
N PRO A 71 13.06 -12.15 -24.76
CA PRO A 71 13.53 -13.33 -24.06
C PRO A 71 15.05 -13.35 -24.16
N ASP A 72 15.73 -13.34 -23.01
CA ASP A 72 17.16 -13.62 -22.97
C ASP A 72 17.43 -14.93 -23.75
N PRO A 73 18.54 -15.02 -24.49
CA PRO A 73 18.94 -16.30 -25.06
C PRO A 73 18.91 -17.32 -23.93
N LYS A 74 18.20 -18.44 -24.13
CA LYS A 74 18.16 -19.52 -23.14
C LYS A 74 19.60 -19.74 -22.67
N PRO A 75 19.87 -19.78 -21.35
CA PRO A 75 21.19 -20.11 -20.87
C PRO A 75 21.53 -21.48 -21.49
N THR A 76 22.40 -21.46 -22.49
CA THR A 76 23.03 -22.68 -22.96
C THR A 76 23.88 -23.15 -21.79
N ALA A 77 23.85 -24.44 -21.49
CA ALA A 77 24.49 -25.03 -20.32
C ALA A 77 26.00 -24.68 -20.16
N ALA A 78 26.61 -24.07 -21.18
CA ALA A 78 27.99 -23.61 -21.21
C ALA A 78 28.29 -22.34 -20.38
N ASN A 79 27.31 -21.47 -20.10
CA ASN A 79 27.57 -20.18 -19.42
C ASN A 79 27.47 -20.23 -17.88
N ASN A 80 27.27 -21.41 -17.29
CA ASN A 80 27.40 -21.65 -15.85
C ASN A 80 28.84 -22.04 -15.47
N SER A 81 29.83 -21.32 -16.00
CA SER A 81 31.23 -21.40 -15.55
C SER A 81 31.51 -20.33 -14.50
N THR A 82 30.58 -20.11 -13.57
CA THR A 82 30.97 -19.69 -12.23
C THR A 82 31.30 -20.99 -11.52
N GLU A 83 32.60 -21.26 -11.34
CA GLU A 83 33.04 -22.47 -10.66
C GLU A 83 32.25 -22.63 -9.35
N PRO A 84 31.66 -23.81 -9.09
CA PRO A 84 30.99 -24.07 -7.83
C PRO A 84 32.07 -23.94 -6.74
N LYS A 85 32.00 -22.86 -5.95
CA LYS A 85 32.76 -22.76 -4.70
C LYS A 85 32.55 -24.07 -3.96
N GLU A 86 33.64 -24.77 -3.69
CA GLU A 86 33.61 -26.11 -3.09
C GLU A 86 32.75 -26.09 -1.83
N LEU A 87 31.66 -26.87 -1.86
CA LEU A 87 30.57 -26.94 -0.89
C LEU A 87 30.96 -27.41 0.53
N LYS A 88 32.26 -27.48 0.85
CA LYS A 88 32.76 -28.12 2.07
C LYS A 88 33.05 -27.19 3.24
N GLU A 89 33.11 -25.87 3.02
CA GLU A 89 33.30 -24.91 4.13
C GLU A 89 32.38 -23.69 3.96
N LEU A 90 31.08 -23.88 4.22
CA LEU A 90 30.20 -22.76 4.54
C LEU A 90 30.58 -22.28 5.94
N THR A 91 31.03 -21.05 6.06
CA THR A 91 31.33 -20.44 7.37
C THR A 91 30.02 -20.18 8.13
N GLU A 92 30.08 -20.04 9.47
CA GLU A 92 28.87 -19.70 10.25
C GLU A 92 28.17 -18.43 9.72
N ASP A 93 28.91 -17.46 9.19
CA ASP A 93 28.37 -16.23 8.61
C ASP A 93 27.57 -16.49 7.32
N ASP A 94 28.05 -17.37 6.44
CA ASP A 94 27.31 -17.79 5.23
C ASP A 94 25.97 -18.46 5.60
N ILE A 95 25.94 -19.17 6.74
CA ILE A 95 24.73 -19.85 7.24
C ILE A 95 23.72 -18.83 7.75
N GLU A 96 24.15 -17.77 8.43
CA GLU A 96 23.27 -16.71 8.89
C GLU A 96 22.68 -15.91 7.72
N GLU A 97 23.45 -15.67 6.67
CA GLU A 97 22.95 -15.09 5.42
C GLU A 97 21.91 -16.01 4.76
N ILE A 98 22.16 -17.33 4.72
CA ILE A 98 21.22 -18.31 4.19
C ILE A 98 19.93 -18.34 5.03
N LYS A 99 20.02 -18.34 6.37
CA LYS A 99 18.84 -18.27 7.25
C LYS A 99 18.02 -17.01 7.04
N LYS A 100 18.67 -15.88 6.79
CA LYS A 100 18.01 -14.58 6.55
C LYS A 100 17.37 -14.46 5.17
N SER A 101 17.91 -15.18 4.18
CA SER A 101 17.36 -15.22 2.81
C SER A 101 16.22 -16.22 2.64
N LEU A 102 16.15 -17.26 3.47
CA LEU A 102 15.09 -18.26 3.45
C LEU A 102 13.77 -17.70 3.99
N GLY A 103 12.67 -18.02 3.31
CA GLY A 103 11.33 -17.69 3.75
C GLY A 103 10.86 -18.50 4.97
N PRO A 104 9.77 -18.07 5.61
CA PRO A 104 9.20 -18.80 6.74
C PRO A 104 8.73 -20.20 6.30
N GLY A 105 9.31 -21.24 6.91
CA GLY A 105 9.00 -22.64 6.58
C GLY A 105 9.75 -23.22 5.38
N GLU A 106 10.63 -22.43 4.75
CA GLU A 106 11.61 -22.94 3.80
C GLU A 106 12.86 -23.40 4.54
N GLY A 107 13.47 -24.50 4.07
CA GLY A 107 14.64 -25.08 4.70
C GLY A 107 15.60 -25.68 3.68
N LEU A 108 16.89 -25.47 3.89
CA LEU A 108 17.97 -26.11 3.14
C LEU A 108 18.53 -27.27 3.96
N ILE A 109 18.68 -28.41 3.30
CA ILE A 109 19.26 -29.62 3.91
C ILE A 109 20.65 -29.80 3.33
N GLN A 110 21.67 -29.66 4.18
CA GLN A 110 23.05 -30.01 3.83
C GLN A 110 23.23 -31.52 4.02
N ARG A 111 23.65 -32.20 2.95
CA ARG A 111 23.96 -33.64 2.95
C ARG A 111 25.43 -33.86 2.64
N ASP A 112 26.01 -34.88 3.26
CA ASP A 112 27.35 -35.38 2.92
C ASP A 112 27.34 -36.18 1.61
N ASP A 113 28.54 -36.47 1.09
CA ASP A 113 28.76 -37.25 -0.14
C ASP A 113 28.12 -38.66 -0.08
N ASP A 114 27.89 -39.20 1.13
CA ASP A 114 27.20 -40.47 1.38
C ASP A 114 25.67 -40.34 1.52
N GLY A 115 25.11 -39.13 1.33
CA GLY A 115 23.68 -38.85 1.38
C GLY A 115 23.09 -38.71 2.79
N ASN A 116 23.92 -38.78 3.84
CA ASN A 116 23.49 -38.53 5.22
C ASN A 116 23.23 -37.04 5.45
N VAL A 117 22.18 -36.73 6.22
CA VAL A 117 21.81 -35.35 6.56
C VAL A 117 22.71 -34.85 7.67
N VAL A 118 23.50 -33.82 7.38
CA VAL A 118 24.42 -33.20 8.34
C VAL A 118 23.73 -32.07 9.09
N ARG A 119 23.03 -31.17 8.37
CA ARG A 119 22.40 -29.98 8.96
C ARG A 119 21.11 -29.60 8.23
N ILE A 120 20.15 -29.10 9.01
CA ILE A 120 18.89 -28.51 8.53
C ILE A 120 18.93 -27.03 8.88
N ILE A 121 19.00 -26.18 7.86
CA ILE A 121 18.97 -24.72 7.99
C ILE A 121 17.54 -24.29 7.69
N VAL A 122 16.81 -23.78 8.69
CA VAL A 122 15.44 -23.29 8.53
C VAL A 122 15.43 -21.77 8.63
N GLY A 123 14.69 -21.10 7.74
CA GLY A 123 14.47 -19.65 7.82
C GLY A 123 13.67 -19.27 9.07
N GLU A 124 14.08 -18.20 9.75
CA GLU A 124 13.37 -17.71 10.93
C GLU A 124 12.04 -17.05 10.53
N GLN A 125 10.96 -17.46 11.19
CA GLN A 125 9.66 -16.80 11.08
C GLN A 125 9.70 -15.49 11.87
N LYS A 126 9.77 -14.36 11.16
CA LYS A 126 9.55 -13.05 11.78
C LYS A 126 8.16 -13.00 12.41
N THR A 127 8.07 -12.43 13.61
CA THR A 127 6.77 -12.23 14.25
C THR A 127 5.94 -11.20 13.47
N HIS A 128 4.62 -11.21 13.64
CA HIS A 128 3.74 -10.29 12.91
C HIS A 128 4.09 -8.82 13.18
N ASP A 129 4.40 -8.50 14.44
CA ASP A 129 4.74 -7.15 14.88
C ASP A 129 6.06 -6.68 14.27
N GLU A 130 7.06 -7.57 14.17
CA GLU A 130 8.33 -7.28 13.49
C GLU A 130 8.18 -7.02 11.98
N ILE A 131 7.17 -7.60 11.33
CA ILE A 131 6.90 -7.38 9.90
C ILE A 131 6.21 -6.02 9.69
N LEU A 132 5.29 -5.65 10.59
CA LEU A 132 4.55 -4.39 10.49
C LEU A 132 5.40 -3.18 10.87
N ASP A 133 6.24 -3.30 11.89
CA ASP A 133 7.08 -2.21 12.40
C ASP A 133 8.44 -2.12 11.69
N ALA A 134 8.71 -2.99 10.71
CA ALA A 134 9.90 -2.90 9.89
C ALA A 134 9.90 -1.57 9.09
N GLU A 135 10.90 -0.73 9.36
CA GLU A 135 11.11 0.50 8.61
C GLU A 135 11.40 0.17 7.13
N VAL A 136 10.50 0.60 6.25
CA VAL A 136 10.68 0.45 4.81
C VAL A 136 11.78 1.41 4.37
N ALA A 137 12.96 0.87 4.07
CA ALA A 137 14.08 1.67 3.56
C ALA A 137 13.65 2.44 2.29
N PRO A 138 13.97 3.75 2.19
CA PRO A 138 13.62 4.54 1.02
C PRO A 138 14.37 3.99 -0.19
N VAL A 139 13.63 3.59 -1.22
CA VAL A 139 14.18 3.12 -2.49
C VAL A 139 14.18 4.27 -3.48
N GLU A 140 15.26 4.43 -4.25
CA GLU A 140 15.31 5.44 -5.29
C GLU A 140 14.23 5.21 -6.36
N ALA A 141 13.56 6.29 -6.76
CA ALA A 141 12.52 6.25 -7.78
C ALA A 141 13.07 5.72 -9.11
N LYS A 142 12.47 4.65 -9.62
CA LYS A 142 12.87 4.00 -10.87
C LYS A 142 12.64 4.84 -12.13
N THR A 143 11.66 5.76 -12.09
CA THR A 143 11.26 6.58 -13.25
C THR A 143 10.97 8.02 -12.83
N ASP A 144 11.06 8.97 -13.77
CA ASP A 144 10.72 10.37 -13.54
C ASP A 144 9.26 10.57 -13.12
N VAL A 145 8.35 9.69 -13.59
CA VAL A 145 6.93 9.71 -13.21
C VAL A 145 6.77 9.36 -11.73
N VAL A 146 7.46 8.32 -11.26
CA VAL A 146 7.42 7.93 -9.84
C VAL A 146 8.00 9.03 -8.97
N ARG A 147 9.12 9.64 -9.37
CA ARG A 147 9.69 10.79 -8.67
C ARG A 147 8.70 11.95 -8.53
N ALA A 148 7.95 12.25 -9.59
CA ALA A 148 6.92 13.29 -9.57
C ALA A 148 5.73 12.92 -8.66
N LEU A 149 5.34 11.65 -8.62
CA LEU A 149 4.28 11.15 -7.73
C LEU A 149 4.70 11.20 -6.26
N GLU A 150 5.94 10.83 -5.95
CA GLU A 150 6.51 10.93 -4.61
C GLU A 150 6.59 12.38 -4.14
N ALA A 151 7.05 13.30 -5.00
CA ALA A 151 7.04 14.73 -4.70
C ALA A 151 5.61 15.26 -4.46
N GLN A 152 4.63 14.82 -5.25
CA GLN A 152 3.23 15.18 -5.03
C GLN A 152 2.70 14.65 -3.69
N ALA A 153 3.07 13.42 -3.31
CA ALA A 153 2.66 12.81 -2.05
C ALA A 153 3.31 13.48 -0.84
N ALA A 154 4.58 13.89 -0.96
CA ALA A 154 5.29 14.62 0.08
C ALA A 154 4.66 16.00 0.37
N ASN A 155 4.02 16.61 -0.62
CA ASN A 155 3.35 17.91 -0.51
C ASN A 155 1.94 17.83 0.12
N ALA A 156 1.65 16.83 0.96
CA ALA A 156 0.36 16.70 1.61
C ALA A 156 0.12 17.85 2.62
N PHE A 157 -0.94 18.64 2.40
CA PHE A 157 -1.30 19.73 3.30
C PHE A 157 -1.98 19.21 4.57
N HIS A 158 -1.32 19.38 5.72
CA HIS A 158 -1.94 19.11 7.01
C HIS A 158 -2.71 20.35 7.49
N ARG A 159 -4.02 20.20 7.70
CA ARG A 159 -4.85 21.26 8.30
C ARG A 159 -4.87 21.09 9.82
N GLU A 160 -4.35 22.09 10.52
CA GLU A 160 -4.47 22.16 11.97
C GLU A 160 -5.94 22.19 12.41
N LYS A 161 -6.26 21.40 13.43
CA LYS A 161 -7.60 21.38 14.03
C LYS A 161 -7.65 22.44 15.12
N HIS A 162 -8.49 23.45 14.98
CA HIS A 162 -8.73 24.44 16.03
C HIS A 162 -9.97 24.08 16.87
N GLN A 163 -10.03 24.60 18.10
CA GLN A 163 -11.25 24.58 18.91
C GLN A 163 -12.25 25.61 18.36
N SER A 164 -13.54 25.34 18.49
CA SER A 164 -14.58 26.32 18.13
C SER A 164 -14.61 27.48 19.11
N GLU A 165 -15.16 28.63 18.69
CA GLU A 165 -15.27 29.82 19.56
C GLU A 165 -16.06 29.52 20.86
N PHE A 166 -17.18 28.80 20.74
CA PHE A 166 -17.95 28.37 21.91
C PHE A 166 -17.16 27.44 22.83
N GLU A 167 -16.38 26.51 22.29
CA GLU A 167 -15.52 25.66 23.12
C GLU A 167 -14.47 26.48 23.86
N THR A 168 -13.89 27.50 23.22
CA THR A 168 -12.89 28.36 23.85
C THR A 168 -13.47 29.20 24.99
N ASP A 169 -14.65 29.80 24.82
CA ASP A 169 -15.34 30.54 25.89
C ASP A 169 -15.73 29.60 27.05
N TRP A 170 -16.22 28.41 26.72
CA TRP A 170 -16.58 27.40 27.71
C TRP A 170 -15.37 26.93 28.54
N ILE A 171 -14.25 26.65 27.89
CA ILE A 171 -13.00 26.28 28.57
C ILE A 171 -12.48 27.45 29.41
N GLN A 172 -12.56 28.68 28.90
CA GLN A 172 -12.18 29.88 29.63
C GLN A 172 -12.99 30.02 30.93
N LYS A 173 -14.30 29.77 30.89
CA LYS A 173 -15.15 29.75 32.09
C LYS A 173 -14.73 28.67 33.08
N LEU A 174 -14.41 27.46 32.60
CA LEU A 174 -13.93 26.37 33.46
C LEU A 174 -12.60 26.72 34.13
N ILE A 175 -11.64 27.26 33.37
CA ILE A 175 -10.33 27.68 33.90
C ILE A 175 -10.50 28.82 34.91
N ASN A 176 -11.35 29.80 34.63
CA ASN A 176 -11.61 30.90 35.57
C ASN A 176 -12.25 30.43 36.89
N LYS A 177 -13.07 29.37 36.87
CA LYS A 177 -13.76 28.85 38.06
C LYS A 177 -12.91 27.86 38.87
N HIS A 178 -12.19 26.96 38.21
CA HIS A 178 -11.50 25.83 38.87
C HIS A 178 -9.97 25.85 38.71
N GLY A 179 -9.41 26.77 37.93
CA GLY A 179 -7.97 26.86 37.69
C GLY A 179 -7.43 25.63 36.95
N GLU A 180 -6.50 24.92 37.56
CA GLU A 180 -5.87 23.70 37.01
C GLU A 180 -6.45 22.40 37.60
N ASP A 181 -7.47 22.47 38.47
CA ASP A 181 -8.07 21.27 39.07
C ASP A 181 -9.10 20.63 38.12
N TYR A 182 -8.62 19.71 37.29
CA TYR A 182 -9.46 18.97 36.35
C TYR A 182 -10.46 18.01 37.02
N LYS A 183 -10.21 17.60 38.28
CA LYS A 183 -11.18 16.78 39.02
C LYS A 183 -12.34 17.65 39.48
N ALA A 184 -12.08 18.87 39.94
CA ALA A 184 -13.12 19.84 40.26
C ALA A 184 -13.96 20.21 39.03
N MET A 185 -13.31 20.45 37.87
CA MET A 185 -14.01 20.68 36.60
C MET A 185 -14.90 19.51 36.18
N PHE A 186 -14.44 18.27 36.42
CA PHE A 186 -15.23 17.07 36.11
C PHE A 186 -16.53 17.02 36.91
N TRP A 187 -16.47 17.37 38.20
CA TRP A 187 -17.63 17.36 39.10
C TRP A 187 -18.53 18.61 38.97
N ASP A 188 -18.16 19.59 38.15
CA ASP A 188 -18.96 20.80 37.94
C ASP A 188 -20.22 20.51 37.10
N LYS A 189 -21.38 20.45 37.75
CA LYS A 189 -22.66 20.16 37.07
C LYS A 189 -23.16 21.31 36.18
N GLU A 190 -22.73 22.54 36.43
CA GLU A 190 -23.20 23.72 35.71
C GLU A 190 -22.41 23.95 34.43
N LEU A 191 -21.08 23.87 34.53
CA LEU A 191 -20.21 24.07 33.38
C LEU A 191 -19.97 22.76 32.63
N ASN A 192 -19.78 21.61 33.29
CA ASN A 192 -19.57 20.32 32.63
C ASN A 192 -20.89 19.58 32.31
N VAL A 193 -21.84 20.26 31.67
CA VAL A 193 -23.17 19.72 31.30
C VAL A 193 -23.05 18.44 30.46
N TYR A 194 -22.05 18.39 29.59
CA TYR A 194 -21.81 17.26 28.68
C TYR A 194 -21.00 16.11 29.31
N GLN A 195 -20.74 16.16 30.62
CA GLN A 195 -20.08 15.08 31.36
C GLN A 195 -18.74 14.67 30.74
N GLN A 196 -17.95 15.65 30.27
CA GLN A 196 -16.61 15.40 29.76
C GLN A 196 -15.74 14.83 30.87
N THR A 197 -14.94 13.81 30.55
CA THR A 197 -14.03 13.20 31.51
C THR A 197 -12.91 14.16 31.88
N ALA A 198 -12.31 14.00 33.06
CA ALA A 198 -11.18 14.83 33.49
C ALA A 198 -10.01 14.82 32.47
N ALA A 199 -9.77 13.70 31.79
CA ALA A 199 -8.74 13.60 30.75
C ALA A 199 -9.09 14.38 29.48
N GLN A 200 -10.36 14.38 29.07
CA GLN A 200 -10.85 15.19 27.94
C GLN A 200 -10.75 16.68 28.26
N LEU A 201 -11.17 17.09 29.46
CA LEU A 201 -11.04 18.45 29.95
C LEU A 201 -9.57 18.90 29.97
N LYS A 202 -8.67 18.06 30.49
CA LYS A 202 -7.22 18.32 30.46
C LYS A 202 -6.71 18.58 29.04
N LYS A 203 -7.02 17.70 28.07
CA LYS A 203 -6.60 17.87 26.67
C LYS A 203 -7.15 19.17 26.06
N LYS A 204 -8.40 19.51 26.37
CA LYS A 204 -9.05 20.74 25.88
C LYS A 204 -8.42 22.00 26.49
N CYS A 205 -8.19 22.03 27.80
CA CYS A 205 -7.51 23.14 28.48
C CYS A 205 -6.07 23.30 27.98
N GLN A 206 -5.32 22.21 27.83
CA GLN A 206 -3.95 22.25 27.29
C GLN A 206 -3.91 22.84 25.88
N LYS A 207 -4.85 22.44 25.01
CA LYS A 207 -4.97 22.97 23.66
C LYS A 207 -5.39 24.45 23.61
N TYR A 208 -6.20 24.89 24.57
CA TYR A 208 -6.56 26.30 24.72
C TYR A 208 -5.34 27.14 25.15
N LEU A 209 -4.57 26.65 26.13
CA LEU A 209 -3.35 27.28 26.61
C LEU A 209 -2.24 27.31 25.56
N SER A 210 -2.09 26.25 24.76
CA SER A 210 -1.08 26.21 23.68
C SER A 210 -1.39 27.16 22.52
N LYS A 211 -2.63 27.66 22.41
CA LYS A 211 -3.07 28.59 21.37
C LYS A 211 -2.86 30.06 21.79
N LYS A 212 -2.71 30.32 23.09
CA LYS A 212 -2.52 31.67 23.65
C LYS A 212 -1.05 32.04 23.69
#